data_AF-A0A0G0AJZ5-F1
#
_entry.id   AF-A0A0G0AJZ5-F1
#
_cell.length_a   1.000
_cell.length_b   1.000
_cell.length_c   1.000
_cell.angle_alpha   90.00
_cell.angle_beta   90.00
_cell.angle_gamma   90.00
#
_symmetry.space_group_name_H-M   'P 1'
#
loop_
_entity.id
_entity.type
_entity.pdbx_description
1 polymer ?
#
loop_
_entity_poly.entity_id
_entity_poly.type
_entity_poly.pdbx_seq_one_letter_code
_entity_poly.pdbx_strand_id
1 'polypeptide(L)' 'MFTSNDEKDDGKESLKIFHNALGGEIINLQNHGHYCSWNMGTEEFPELLEKILQ' A
#
# COMPACT_ATOMS: atom_id res chain seq x y z
N MET A 1 -5.63 3.97 -2.95
CA MET A 1 -4.40 3.17 -3.20
C MET A 1 -3.70 2.90 -1.88
N PHE A 2 -2.75 1.97 -1.83
CA PHE A 2 -1.97 1.71 -0.62
C PHE A 2 -0.52 1.38 -0.95
N THR A 3 0.35 1.55 0.05
CA THR A 3 1.78 1.19 0.01
C THR A 3 2.27 0.87 1.41
N SER A 4 3.52 0.41 1.53
CA SER A 4 4.15 0.19 2.82
C SER A 4 5.28 1.19 3.10
N ASN A 5 5.46 1.54 4.37
CA ASN A 5 6.55 2.43 4.80
C ASN A 5 7.93 1.85 4.46
N ASP A 6 8.09 0.53 4.40
CA ASP A 6 9.31 -0.20 4.06
C ASP A 6 9.30 -0.81 2.64
N GLU A 7 8.36 -0.39 1.79
CA GLU A 7 8.42 -0.66 0.34
C GLU A 7 9.65 0.00 -0.29
N LYS A 8 10.16 -0.61 -1.38
CA LYS A 8 11.27 -0.09 -2.19
C LYS A 8 10.94 1.28 -2.77
N ASP A 9 11.96 2.13 -2.90
CA ASP A 9 11.80 3.51 -3.38
C ASP A 9 11.15 3.58 -4.78
N ASP A 10 11.55 2.69 -5.70
CA ASP A 10 10.95 2.63 -7.04
C ASP A 10 9.45 2.29 -7.02
N GLY A 11 9.03 1.47 -6.06
CA GLY A 11 7.62 1.15 -5.83
C GLY A 11 6.83 2.37 -5.35
N LYS A 12 7.41 3.14 -4.42
CA LYS A 12 6.84 4.39 -3.92
C LYS A 12 6.78 5.46 -5.02
N GLU A 13 7.78 5.53 -5.89
CA GLU A 13 7.76 6.46 -7.02
C GLU A 13 6.68 6.09 -8.04
N SER A 14 6.56 4.80 -8.36
CA SER A 14 5.49 4.29 -9.22
C SER A 14 4.10 4.63 -8.67
N LEU A 15 3.89 4.48 -7.36
CA LEU A 15 2.65 4.87 -6.70
C LEU A 15 2.30 6.35 -6.92
N LYS A 16 3.28 7.26 -6.83
CA LYS A 16 3.03 8.70 -7.09
C LYS A 16 2.55 8.94 -8.51
N ILE A 17 3.13 8.24 -9.48
CA ILE A 17 2.71 8.33 -10.89
C ILE A 17 1.25 7.90 -11.04
N PHE A 18 0.88 6.74 -10.49
CA PHE A 18 -0.50 6.26 -10.53
C PHE A 18 -1.47 7.18 -9.78
N HIS A 19 -1.09 7.65 -8.59
CA HIS A 19 -1.90 8.56 -7.80
C HIS A 19 -2.15 9.88 -8.53
N ASN A 20 -1.15 10.44 -9.20
CA ASN A 20 -1.33 11.67 -9.98
C ASN A 20 -2.31 11.47 -11.15
N ALA A 21 -2.40 10.26 -11.70
CA ALA A 21 -3.30 9.95 -12.80
C ALA A 21 -4.73 9.60 -12.36
N LEU A 22 -4.89 8.92 -11.22
CA LEU A 22 -6.17 8.34 -10.79
C LEU A 22 -6.77 9.01 -9.54
N GLY A 23 -5.96 9.75 -8.78
CA GLY A 23 -6.33 10.35 -7.49
C GLY A 23 -6.61 9.32 -6.39
N GLY A 24 -7.38 9.77 -5.39
CA GLY A 24 -7.81 8.94 -4.25
C GLY A 24 -6.85 8.98 -3.04
N GLU A 25 -7.29 8.42 -1.91
CA GLU A 25 -6.46 8.33 -0.71
C GLU A 25 -5.29 7.36 -0.92
N ILE A 26 -4.10 7.71 -0.41
CA ILE A 26 -2.99 6.78 -0.25
C ILE A 26 -2.92 6.34 1.21
N ILE A 27 -3.09 5.05 1.44
CA ILE A 27 -2.96 4.42 2.76
C ILE A 27 -1.54 3.88 2.91
N ASN A 28 -0.86 4.21 4.01
CA ASN A 28 0.50 3.75 4.30
C ASN A 28 0.50 2.68 5.41
N LEU A 29 0.62 1.41 5.01
CA LEU A 29 0.66 0.26 5.91
C LEU A 29 2.06 0.06 6.50
N GLN A 30 2.16 -0.34 7.76
CA GLN A 30 3.45 -0.41 8.46
C GLN A 30 4.06 -1.82 8.38
N ASN A 31 5.27 -1.92 7.83
CA ASN A 31 6.15 -3.09 7.83
C ASN A 31 5.59 -4.30 7.05
N HIS A 32 5.12 -4.06 5.82
CA HIS A 32 4.64 -5.12 4.92
C HIS A 32 5.48 -5.28 3.66
N GLY A 33 6.53 -4.46 3.52
CA GLY A 33 7.49 -4.49 2.43
C GLY A 33 6.81 -4.43 1.06
N HIS A 34 7.39 -5.18 0.12
CA HIS A 34 6.80 -5.39 -1.20
C HIS A 34 5.74 -6.48 -1.12
N TYR A 35 4.49 -6.25 -1.51
CA TYR A 35 3.32 -7.13 -1.32
C TYR A 35 3.37 -8.50 -2.03
N CYS A 36 4.42 -9.25 -1.78
CA CYS A 36 4.64 -10.64 -2.12
C CYS A 36 4.56 -11.45 -0.82
N SER A 37 4.14 -12.71 -0.92
CA SER A 37 3.83 -13.55 0.26
C SER A 37 4.94 -13.61 1.32
N TRP A 38 6.21 -13.56 0.92
CA TRP A 38 7.36 -13.61 1.84
C TRP A 38 7.64 -12.30 2.58
N ASN A 39 7.12 -11.16 2.11
CA ASN A 39 7.35 -9.84 2.69
C ASN A 39 6.18 -9.37 3.55
N MET A 40 4.94 -9.69 3.18
CA MET A 40 3.75 -9.17 3.85
C MET A 40 3.62 -9.58 5.32
N GLY A 41 4.10 -10.78 5.68
CA GLY A 41 3.99 -11.32 7.05
C GLY A 41 2.56 -11.64 7.52
N THR A 42 1.56 -11.41 6.68
CA THR A 42 0.14 -11.62 6.89
C THR A 42 -0.55 -11.92 5.55
N GLU A 43 -1.73 -12.52 5.62
CA GLU A 43 -2.64 -12.70 4.47
C GLU A 43 -3.83 -11.72 4.52
N GLU A 44 -4.02 -11.02 5.64
CA GLU A 44 -5.17 -10.14 5.89
C GLU A 44 -4.73 -8.70 6.17
N PHE A 45 -5.52 -7.75 5.69
CA PHE A 45 -5.33 -6.31 5.86
C PHE A 45 -6.64 -5.64 6.32
N PRO A 46 -7.04 -5.82 7.59
CA PRO A 46 -8.29 -5.26 8.12
C PRO A 46 -8.36 -3.73 7.95
N GLU A 47 -7.23 -3.02 7.98
CA GLU A 47 -7.15 -1.58 7.80
C GLU A 47 -7.63 -1.14 6.41
N LEU A 48 -7.37 -1.96 5.38
CA LEU A 48 -7.86 -1.69 4.02
C LEU A 48 -9.36 -1.95 3.93
N LEU A 49 -9.87 -2.96 4.63
CA LEU A 49 -11.30 -3.27 4.66
C LEU A 49 -12.09 -2.15 5.35
N GLU A 50 -11.61 -1.67 6.50
CA GLU A 50 -12.21 -0.55 7.22
C GLU A 50 -12.33 0.70 6.34
N LYS A 51 -11.32 0.96 5.51
CA LYS A 51 -11.30 2.13 4.60
C LYS A 51 -12.34 2.06 3.48
N ILE A 52 -12.79 0.88 3.10
CA ILE A 52 -13.80 0.69 2.06
C ILE A 52 -15.22 0.76 2.66
N LEU A 53 -15.38 0.42 3.94
CA LEU A 53 -16.68 0.36 4.61
C LEU A 53 -17.10 1.68 5.29
N GLN A 54 -16.22 2.68 5.32
CA GLN A 54 -16.51 4.05 5.81
C GLN A 54 -17.20 4.90 4.73
#